data_AF-A0A4Y2WH94-F1
#
_entry.id   AF-A0A4Y2WH94-F1
#
_cell.length_a   1.000
_cell.length_b   1.000
_cell.length_c   1.000
_cell.angle_alpha   90.00
_cell.angle_beta   90.00
_cell.angle_gamma   90.00
#
_symmetry.space_group_name_H-M   'P 1'
#
loop_
_entity.id
_entity.type
_entity.pdbx_description
1 polymer ?
#
loop_
_entity_poly.entity_id
_entity_poly.type
_entity_poly.pdbx_seq_one_letter_code
_entity_poly.pdbx_strand_id
1 'polypeptide(L)'
;MHGPCGNENPGAPCMEAGQCKKMFPREFQTETTMNVSGYPLYRRRPGDTAFVRGREIDNRFVVRYNPYLLLKYNAHIGVEVCTSLRAVKYIYKYIYKGFDSANMVLTTGLFQYNEIANYIDARYVGAPEAMRRLLGSHMHDRWHAVIRLPVHLPNQKSVTFKDGHEEEALETARSRQAILEPWFELNQSDPDAQTLLYADIPYIYVYDRNNWKR
;
A
#
# COMPACT_ATOMS: atom_id res chain seq x y z
N MET A 1 19.73 -0.43 20.12
CA MET A 1 20.70 -1.37 19.50
C MET A 1 20.07 -2.74 19.35
N HIS A 2 20.36 -3.48 18.28
CA HIS A 2 20.04 -4.90 18.22
C HIS A 2 20.93 -5.65 19.22
N GLY A 3 20.36 -6.58 19.96
CA GLY A 3 21.13 -7.39 20.90
C GLY A 3 21.98 -8.44 20.18
N PRO A 4 22.89 -9.12 20.90
CA PRO A 4 23.65 -10.25 20.37
C PRO A 4 22.71 -11.34 19.85
N CYS A 5 23.03 -11.87 18.66
CA CYS A 5 22.31 -12.95 17.98
C CYS A 5 23.28 -13.73 17.08
N GLY A 6 22.80 -14.77 16.40
CA GLY A 6 23.64 -15.61 15.54
C GLY A 6 24.35 -16.67 16.37
N ASN A 7 25.58 -17.00 15.95
CA ASN A 7 26.45 -17.91 16.69
C ASN A 7 26.72 -17.43 18.13
N GLU A 8 26.64 -16.13 18.34
CA GLU A 8 26.88 -15.49 19.64
C GLU A 8 25.72 -15.66 20.62
N ASN A 9 24.50 -15.82 20.13
CA ASN A 9 23.33 -16.11 20.94
C ASN A 9 22.28 -16.85 20.08
N PRO A 10 22.43 -18.18 19.93
CA PRO A 10 21.53 -18.99 19.11
C PRO A 10 20.09 -19.02 19.65
N GLY A 11 19.91 -18.79 20.96
CA GLY A 11 18.60 -18.70 21.61
C GLY A 11 17.91 -17.34 21.51
N ALA A 12 18.50 -16.37 20.79
CA ALA A 12 17.87 -15.06 20.66
C ALA A 12 16.51 -15.17 19.93
N PRO A 13 15.47 -14.40 20.33
CA PRO A 13 14.13 -14.46 19.71
C PRO A 13 14.11 -14.12 18.21
N CYS A 14 15.17 -13.48 17.71
CA CYS A 14 15.32 -13.14 16.29
C CYS A 14 15.90 -14.28 15.45
N MET A 15 16.31 -15.40 16.04
CA MET A 15 16.93 -16.53 15.36
C MET A 15 15.89 -17.45 14.72
N GLU A 16 16.16 -17.87 13.49
CA GLU A 16 15.36 -18.81 12.73
C GLU A 16 16.30 -19.59 11.79
N ALA A 17 16.25 -20.93 11.82
CA ALA A 17 17.12 -21.80 11.02
C ALA A 17 18.63 -21.45 11.13
N GLY A 18 19.11 -21.10 12.33
CA GLY A 18 20.52 -20.77 12.57
C GLY A 18 20.97 -19.38 12.08
N GLN A 19 20.05 -18.57 11.56
CA GLN A 19 20.33 -17.20 11.10
C GLN A 19 19.43 -16.18 11.80
N CYS A 20 19.91 -14.94 11.94
CA CYS A 20 19.07 -13.86 12.41
C CYS A 20 18.07 -13.48 11.32
N LYS A 21 16.77 -13.66 11.57
CA LYS A 21 15.67 -13.25 10.67
C LYS A 21 15.71 -11.76 10.30
N LYS A 22 16.33 -10.95 11.16
CA LYS A 22 16.51 -9.50 10.97
C LYS A 22 17.84 -9.16 10.27
N MET A 23 18.62 -10.16 9.87
CA MET A 23 19.89 -10.05 9.15
C MET A 23 20.93 -9.19 9.89
N PHE A 24 21.09 -9.44 11.19
CA PHE A 24 22.16 -8.83 11.99
C PHE A 24 23.31 -9.83 12.23
N PRO A 25 24.57 -9.36 12.28
CA PRO A 25 25.01 -7.99 12.02
C PRO A 25 24.84 -7.60 10.54
N ARG A 26 24.53 -6.32 10.28
CA ARG A 26 24.47 -5.79 8.91
C ARG A 26 25.88 -5.55 8.38
N GLU A 27 26.09 -5.67 7.08
CA GLU A 27 27.39 -5.35 6.48
C GLU A 27 27.69 -3.84 6.55
N PHE A 28 28.98 -3.50 6.57
CA PHE A 28 29.41 -2.13 6.37
C PHE A 28 29.17 -1.71 4.92
N GLN A 29 28.77 -0.45 4.74
CA GLN A 29 28.43 0.14 3.46
C GLN A 29 28.94 1.58 3.45
N THR A 30 29.72 1.96 2.44
CA THR A 30 30.30 3.30 2.32
C THR A 30 29.25 4.36 1.98
N GLU A 31 28.20 3.95 1.28
CA GLU A 31 27.08 4.78 0.82
C GLU A 31 25.74 4.02 0.93
N THR A 32 24.63 4.74 0.80
CA THR A 32 23.30 4.12 0.78
C THR A 32 22.94 3.76 -0.64
N THR A 33 22.75 2.47 -0.92
CA THR A 33 22.45 1.96 -2.27
C THR A 33 21.07 1.30 -2.33
N MET A 34 20.47 1.30 -3.52
CA MET A 34 19.20 0.62 -3.77
C MET A 34 19.45 -0.84 -4.15
N ASN A 35 18.90 -1.79 -3.39
CA ASN A 35 18.97 -3.21 -3.74
C ASN A 35 17.85 -3.59 -4.72
N VAL A 36 18.15 -4.48 -5.67
CA VAL A 36 17.21 -5.14 -6.59
C VAL A 36 16.06 -5.82 -5.82
N SER A 37 16.32 -6.29 -4.60
CA SER A 37 15.31 -6.91 -3.72
C SER A 37 14.26 -5.92 -3.18
N GLY A 38 14.47 -4.61 -3.36
CA GLY A 38 13.48 -3.56 -3.06
C GLY A 38 13.67 -2.82 -1.73
N TYR A 39 14.63 -3.23 -0.89
CA TYR A 39 15.01 -2.54 0.34
C TYR A 39 16.36 -1.82 0.18
N PRO A 40 16.49 -0.55 0.62
CA PRO A 40 17.77 0.14 0.57
C PRO A 40 18.79 -0.48 1.53
N LEU A 41 20.04 -0.62 1.05
CA LEU A 41 21.21 -0.93 1.85
C LEU A 41 21.75 0.39 2.38
N TYR A 42 21.60 0.63 3.67
CA TYR A 42 22.01 1.91 4.27
C TYR A 42 23.50 1.98 4.50
N ARG A 43 24.07 3.16 4.28
CA ARG A 43 25.44 3.50 4.67
C ARG A 43 25.69 3.14 6.14
N ARG A 44 26.72 2.33 6.37
CA ARG A 44 27.23 1.92 7.69
C ARG A 44 28.75 1.99 7.64
N ARG A 45 29.33 3.02 8.25
CA ARG A 45 30.79 3.16 8.30
C ARG A 45 31.35 2.47 9.55
N PRO A 46 32.53 1.82 9.45
CA PRO A 46 33.31 1.48 10.62
C PRO A 46 33.53 2.74 11.46
N GLY A 47 33.49 2.59 12.77
CA GLY A 47 33.58 3.71 13.70
C GLY A 47 33.42 3.21 15.13
N ASP A 48 32.88 4.08 15.97
CA ASP A 48 32.79 3.82 17.41
C ASP A 48 31.99 2.57 17.75
N THR A 49 32.41 1.95 18.84
CA THR A 49 31.76 0.80 19.46
C THR A 49 31.05 1.24 20.75
N ALA A 50 30.08 0.45 21.17
CA ALA A 50 29.36 0.64 22.42
C ALA A 50 29.23 -0.70 23.15
N PHE A 51 29.35 -0.69 24.48
CA PHE A 51 29.05 -1.87 25.29
C PHE A 51 27.54 -2.00 25.53
N VAL A 52 26.95 -3.08 25.00
CA VAL A 52 25.53 -3.40 25.19
C VAL A 52 25.41 -4.85 25.62
N ARG A 53 24.76 -5.06 26.77
CA ARG A 53 24.52 -6.40 27.36
C ARG A 53 25.83 -7.20 27.52
N GLY A 54 26.87 -6.54 28.03
CA GLY A 54 28.17 -7.16 28.31
C GLY A 54 29.06 -7.37 27.09
N ARG A 55 28.72 -6.80 25.93
CA ARG A 55 29.50 -6.96 24.70
C ARG A 55 29.71 -5.65 23.97
N GLU A 56 30.90 -5.50 23.41
CA GLU A 56 31.23 -4.43 22.48
C GLU A 56 30.54 -4.68 21.13
N ILE A 57 29.69 -3.74 20.71
CA ILE A 57 28.96 -3.77 19.44
C ILE A 57 29.19 -2.48 18.66
N ASP A 58 29.22 -2.58 17.34
CA ASP A 58 29.43 -1.44 16.46
C ASP A 58 28.16 -1.04 15.69
N ASN A 59 28.33 -0.13 14.73
CA ASN A 59 27.28 0.36 13.83
C ASN A 59 26.54 -0.74 13.04
N ARG A 60 27.06 -1.97 12.93
CA ARG A 60 26.39 -3.09 12.25
C ARG A 60 25.16 -3.59 13.00
N PHE A 61 25.08 -3.33 14.31
CA PHE A 61 23.95 -3.71 15.18
C PHE A 61 22.94 -2.58 15.39
N VAL A 62 23.14 -1.41 14.77
CA VAL A 62 22.18 -0.30 14.87
C VAL A 62 20.91 -0.61 14.07
N VAL A 63 19.78 -0.68 14.77
CA VAL A 63 18.45 -0.71 14.15
C VAL A 63 18.16 0.67 13.56
N ARG A 64 17.64 0.72 12.33
CA ARG A 64 17.36 1.98 11.61
C ARG A 64 16.48 2.90 12.45
N TYR A 65 16.86 4.16 12.55
CA TYR A 65 16.12 5.18 13.26
C TYR A 65 16.32 6.54 12.61
N ASN A 66 15.45 7.49 12.94
CA ASN A 66 15.65 8.90 12.65
C ASN A 66 16.00 9.62 13.97
N PRO A 67 17.19 10.25 14.09
CA PRO A 67 17.61 10.92 15.33
C PRO A 67 16.63 11.99 15.81
N TYR A 68 16.08 12.79 14.90
CA TYR A 68 15.11 13.83 15.23
C TYR A 68 13.81 13.23 15.80
N LEU A 69 13.25 12.21 15.15
CA LEU A 69 12.02 11.57 15.61
C LEU A 69 12.22 10.82 16.93
N LEU A 70 13.38 10.18 17.10
CA LEU A 70 13.74 9.50 18.34
C LEU A 70 13.76 10.48 19.52
N LEU A 71 14.45 11.61 19.36
CA LEU A 71 14.55 12.64 20.40
C LEU A 71 13.20 13.33 20.66
N LYS A 72 12.45 13.67 19.59
CA LYS A 72 11.17 14.38 19.70
C LYS A 72 10.10 13.58 20.44
N TYR A 73 10.03 12.27 20.18
CA TYR A 73 8.96 11.42 20.71
C TYR A 73 9.42 10.46 21.81
N ASN A 74 10.71 10.50 22.19
CA ASN A 74 11.32 9.54 23.11
C ASN A 74 10.98 8.07 22.77
N ALA A 75 10.93 7.77 21.47
CA ALA A 75 10.46 6.48 20.95
C ALA A 75 11.29 6.07 19.74
N HIS A 76 11.57 4.77 19.62
CA HIS A 76 12.30 4.26 18.47
C HIS A 76 11.40 4.22 17.24
N ILE A 77 11.61 5.15 16.32
CA ILE A 77 10.82 5.27 15.08
C ILE A 77 11.70 4.86 13.89
N GLY A 78 11.33 3.74 13.27
CA GLY A 78 11.95 3.26 12.04
C GLY A 78 11.46 4.06 10.83
N VAL A 79 12.38 4.62 10.07
CA VAL A 79 12.08 5.32 8.81
C VAL A 79 12.69 4.54 7.66
N GLU A 80 11.86 4.21 6.67
CA GLU A 80 12.28 3.48 5.48
C GLU A 80 12.00 4.31 4.23
N VAL A 81 12.98 4.36 3.32
CA VAL A 81 12.81 4.98 2.01
C VAL A 81 12.23 3.92 1.08
N CYS A 82 11.04 4.19 0.54
CA CYS A 82 10.30 3.27 -0.31
C CYS A 82 10.27 3.79 -1.74
N THR A 83 11.27 3.43 -2.55
CA THR A 83 11.32 3.81 -3.98
C THR A 83 10.96 2.66 -4.93
N SER A 84 10.95 1.40 -4.46
CA SER A 84 10.64 0.27 -5.32
C SER A 84 9.14 0.09 -5.50
N LEU A 85 8.70 -0.34 -6.70
CA LEU A 85 7.31 -0.71 -6.97
C LEU A 85 6.81 -1.80 -5.99
N ARG A 86 7.70 -2.68 -5.52
CA ARG A 86 7.39 -3.69 -4.50
C ARG A 86 7.04 -3.05 -3.16
N ALA A 87 7.83 -2.06 -2.72
CA ALA A 87 7.56 -1.33 -1.49
C ALA A 87 6.28 -0.50 -1.59
N VAL A 88 6.02 0.15 -2.73
CA VAL A 88 4.75 0.87 -2.97
C VAL A 88 3.56 -0.10 -2.95
N LYS A 89 3.62 -1.20 -3.70
CA LYS A 89 2.58 -2.25 -3.65
C LYS A 89 2.37 -2.79 -2.24
N TYR A 90 3.45 -2.96 -1.47
CA TYR A 90 3.38 -3.38 -0.08
C TYR A 90 2.62 -2.33 0.75
N ILE A 91 3.02 -1.07 0.74
CA ILE A 91 2.32 0.01 1.47
C ILE A 91 0.84 0.06 1.09
N TYR A 92 0.53 0.08 -0.21
CA TYR A 92 -0.85 0.07 -0.70
C TYR A 92 -1.60 -1.17 -0.22
N LYS A 93 -0.98 -2.35 -0.23
CA LYS A 93 -1.58 -3.55 0.32
C LYS A 93 -1.99 -3.34 1.77
N TYR A 94 -1.22 -2.69 2.63
CA TYR A 94 -1.57 -2.49 4.05
C TYR A 94 -2.51 -1.30 4.29
N ILE A 95 -2.46 -0.25 3.47
CA ILE A 95 -3.42 0.87 3.53
C ILE A 95 -4.82 0.39 3.11
N TYR A 96 -4.88 -0.41 2.06
CA TYR A 96 -6.14 -0.93 1.49
C TYR A 96 -6.45 -2.36 1.95
N LYS A 97 -5.61 -2.96 2.82
CA LYS A 97 -5.99 -4.19 3.50
C LYS A 97 -7.21 -3.82 4.32
N GLY A 98 -8.33 -4.47 4.03
CA GLY A 98 -9.53 -4.32 4.83
C GLY A 98 -9.23 -4.53 6.31
N PHE A 99 -10.07 -3.96 7.15
CA PHE A 99 -9.91 -4.06 8.59
C PHE A 99 -9.95 -5.52 9.02
N ASP A 100 -9.13 -5.88 10.00
CA ASP A 100 -9.21 -7.21 10.59
C ASP A 100 -10.65 -7.41 11.07
N SER A 101 -11.30 -8.45 10.55
CA SER A 101 -12.70 -8.74 10.80
C SER A 101 -12.78 -10.11 11.46
N ALA A 102 -13.62 -10.21 12.49
CA ALA A 102 -13.82 -11.40 13.27
C ALA A 102 -15.28 -11.83 13.09
N ASN A 103 -15.47 -13.06 12.63
CA ASN A 103 -16.77 -13.70 12.63
C ASN A 103 -17.03 -14.28 14.02
N MET A 104 -18.05 -13.79 14.71
CA MET A 104 -18.49 -14.28 16.01
C MET A 104 -19.76 -15.10 15.86
N VAL A 105 -19.77 -16.29 16.46
CA VAL A 105 -20.97 -17.14 16.53
C VAL A 105 -21.71 -16.81 17.83
N LEU A 106 -22.97 -16.38 17.73
CA LEU A 106 -23.73 -15.89 18.88
C LEU A 106 -24.26 -17.00 19.81
N THR A 107 -24.62 -18.18 19.28
CA THR A 107 -25.16 -19.26 20.13
C THR A 107 -24.96 -20.66 19.54
N THR A 108 -24.56 -21.61 20.40
CA THR A 108 -24.69 -23.05 20.19
C THR A 108 -25.99 -23.55 20.86
N GLY A 109 -26.95 -24.03 20.07
CA GLY A 109 -27.92 -25.02 20.59
C GLY A 109 -29.40 -24.65 20.72
N LEU A 110 -30.03 -23.94 19.77
CA LEU A 110 -31.49 -23.96 19.66
C LEU A 110 -31.95 -24.34 18.24
N PHE A 111 -33.05 -25.11 18.20
CA PHE A 111 -33.63 -25.91 17.11
C PHE A 111 -34.06 -25.15 15.83
N GLN A 112 -33.64 -23.89 15.63
CA GLN A 112 -33.83 -23.15 14.39
C GLN A 112 -32.48 -22.64 13.88
N TYR A 113 -31.96 -23.33 12.86
CA TYR A 113 -30.74 -22.96 12.16
C TYR A 113 -31.03 -21.74 11.26
N ASN A 114 -30.70 -20.54 11.73
CA ASN A 114 -30.76 -19.31 10.94
C ASN A 114 -29.33 -18.77 10.74
N GLU A 115 -28.79 -19.00 9.54
CA GLU A 115 -27.41 -18.63 9.18
C GLU A 115 -27.15 -17.11 9.26
N ILE A 116 -28.15 -16.26 9.03
CA ILE A 116 -27.97 -14.81 9.11
C ILE A 116 -27.97 -14.32 10.57
N ALA A 117 -28.80 -14.92 11.43
CA ALA A 117 -28.90 -14.54 12.84
C ALA A 117 -27.74 -15.08 13.70
N ASN A 118 -27.07 -16.14 13.25
CA ASN A 118 -26.08 -16.87 14.04
C ASN A 118 -24.65 -16.31 13.93
N TYR A 119 -24.36 -15.48 12.93
CA TYR A 119 -23.03 -14.91 12.70
C TYR A 119 -23.07 -13.38 12.75
N ILE A 120 -22.20 -12.80 13.57
CA ILE A 120 -21.86 -11.37 13.48
C ILE A 120 -20.50 -11.25 12.80
N ASP A 121 -20.45 -10.54 11.68
CA ASP A 121 -19.21 -10.04 11.13
C ASP A 121 -18.83 -8.73 11.85
N ALA A 122 -17.84 -8.81 12.73
CA ALA A 122 -17.40 -7.70 13.55
C ALA A 122 -16.04 -7.18 13.09
N ARG A 123 -15.97 -5.89 12.80
CA ARG A 123 -14.70 -5.23 12.50
C ARG A 123 -13.93 -4.89 13.78
N TYR A 124 -12.66 -5.27 13.83
CA TYR A 124 -11.74 -4.81 14.87
C TYR A 124 -11.42 -3.33 14.69
N VAL A 125 -11.54 -2.57 15.79
CA VAL A 125 -11.15 -1.16 15.88
C VAL A 125 -10.08 -1.02 16.95
N GLY A 126 -8.85 -0.70 16.54
CA GLY A 126 -7.74 -0.53 17.47
C GLY A 126 -7.91 0.72 18.35
N ALA A 127 -7.26 0.74 19.53
CA ALA A 127 -7.37 1.86 20.48
C ALA A 127 -7.09 3.26 19.89
N PRO A 128 -6.07 3.46 19.02
CA PRO A 128 -5.84 4.75 18.39
C PRO A 128 -6.96 5.16 17.42
N GLU A 129 -7.54 4.19 16.70
CA GLU A 129 -8.66 4.42 15.79
C GLU A 129 -9.93 4.77 16.57
N ALA A 130 -10.23 4.01 17.63
CA ALA A 130 -11.36 4.26 18.51
C ALA A 130 -11.31 5.66 19.13
N MET A 131 -10.13 6.08 19.61
CA MET A 131 -9.93 7.43 20.14
C MET A 131 -10.22 8.51 19.09
N ARG A 132 -9.68 8.37 17.87
CA ARG A 132 -9.99 9.33 16.78
C ARG A 132 -11.48 9.40 16.45
N ARG A 133 -12.17 8.26 16.44
CA ARG A 133 -13.62 8.19 16.20
C ARG A 133 -14.40 8.87 17.33
N LEU A 134 -14.08 8.58 18.58
CA LEU A 134 -14.73 9.20 19.75
C LEU A 134 -14.53 10.72 19.77
N LEU A 135 -13.36 11.19 19.35
CA LEU A 135 -13.03 12.61 19.24
C LEU A 135 -13.55 13.27 17.94
N GLY A 136 -14.31 12.56 17.10
CA GLY A 136 -14.86 13.10 15.84
C GLY A 136 -13.79 13.52 14.82
N SER A 137 -12.55 13.05 14.95
CA SER A 137 -11.45 13.43 14.06
C SER A 137 -11.51 12.65 12.74
N HIS A 138 -11.26 13.33 11.62
CA HIS A 138 -11.09 12.68 10.33
C HIS A 138 -9.93 11.67 10.39
N MET A 139 -10.19 10.43 9.96
CA MET A 139 -9.21 9.34 9.97
C MET A 139 -8.41 9.27 8.67
N HIS A 140 -9.03 9.63 7.56
CA HIS A 140 -8.43 9.68 6.25
C HIS A 140 -9.04 10.84 5.48
N ASP A 141 -8.21 11.57 4.76
CA ASP A 141 -8.63 12.50 3.74
C ASP A 141 -8.16 11.94 2.41
N ARG A 142 -9.08 11.83 1.45
CA ARG A 142 -8.76 11.46 0.07
C ARG A 142 -8.89 12.72 -0.77
N TRP A 143 -7.77 13.21 -1.26
CA TRP A 143 -7.76 14.34 -2.17
C TRP A 143 -7.75 13.84 -3.61
N HIS A 144 -8.75 14.32 -4.36
CA HIS A 144 -9.06 14.01 -5.76
C HIS A 144 -9.39 12.54 -6.09
N ALA A 145 -10.42 12.34 -6.91
CA ALA A 145 -10.70 11.05 -7.50
C ALA A 145 -9.65 10.78 -8.59
N VAL A 146 -8.83 9.74 -8.40
CA VAL A 146 -7.91 9.28 -9.44
C VAL A 146 -8.68 8.36 -10.37
N ILE A 147 -8.90 8.80 -11.61
CA ILE A 147 -9.51 7.99 -12.67
C ILE A 147 -8.40 7.49 -13.58
N ARG A 148 -8.34 6.18 -13.81
CA ARG A 148 -7.45 5.62 -14.82
C ARG A 148 -8.09 5.81 -16.19
N LEU A 149 -7.43 6.55 -17.07
CA LEU A 149 -7.87 6.69 -18.46
C LEU A 149 -7.80 5.32 -19.16
N PRO A 150 -8.93 4.80 -19.70
CA PRO A 150 -8.95 3.52 -20.39
C PRO A 150 -8.24 3.63 -21.73
N VAL A 151 -7.40 2.64 -22.06
CA VAL A 151 -6.75 2.51 -23.36
C VAL A 151 -7.06 1.13 -23.91
N HIS A 152 -7.52 1.06 -25.15
CA HIS A 152 -7.82 -0.19 -25.85
C HIS A 152 -7.57 -0.04 -27.35
N LEU A 153 -7.38 -1.17 -28.03
CA LEU A 153 -7.34 -1.21 -29.50
C LEU A 153 -8.76 -1.17 -30.09
N PRO A 154 -8.89 -0.91 -31.41
CA PRO A 154 -10.17 -1.00 -32.10
C PRO A 154 -10.84 -2.35 -31.84
N ASN A 155 -12.11 -2.35 -31.42
CA ASN A 155 -12.90 -3.53 -31.08
C ASN A 155 -12.35 -4.40 -29.93
N GLN A 156 -11.37 -3.93 -29.15
CA GLN A 156 -10.82 -4.63 -27.97
C GLN A 156 -11.18 -3.96 -26.65
N LYS A 157 -12.39 -3.42 -26.58
CA LYS A 157 -12.91 -2.77 -25.38
C LYS A 157 -13.22 -3.82 -24.31
N SER A 158 -12.70 -3.60 -23.10
CA SER A 158 -12.99 -4.48 -21.97
C SER A 158 -14.44 -4.29 -21.52
N VAL A 159 -15.17 -5.40 -21.39
CA VAL A 159 -16.54 -5.42 -20.86
C VAL A 159 -16.55 -6.25 -19.58
N THR A 160 -17.17 -5.72 -18.53
CA THR A 160 -17.40 -6.46 -17.29
C THR A 160 -18.85 -6.93 -17.28
N PHE A 161 -19.06 -8.22 -17.07
CA PHE A 161 -20.39 -8.84 -17.03
C PHE A 161 -20.54 -9.69 -15.77
N LYS A 162 -21.79 -10.00 -15.41
CA LYS A 162 -22.11 -11.04 -14.44
C LYS A 162 -22.39 -12.33 -15.20
N ASP A 163 -21.99 -13.45 -14.62
CA ASP A 163 -22.22 -14.79 -15.19
C ASP A 163 -23.71 -14.96 -15.53
N GLY A 164 -24.02 -15.32 -16.78
CA GLY A 164 -25.37 -15.45 -17.31
C GLY A 164 -26.01 -14.17 -17.87
N HIS A 165 -25.30 -13.03 -17.86
CA HIS A 165 -25.72 -11.75 -18.44
C HIS A 165 -24.72 -11.23 -19.50
N GLU A 166 -24.07 -12.13 -20.23
CA GLU A 166 -23.04 -11.79 -21.22
C GLU A 166 -23.58 -10.93 -22.36
N GLU A 167 -24.74 -11.30 -22.92
CA GLU A 167 -25.34 -10.61 -24.08
C GLU A 167 -25.79 -9.19 -23.72
N GLU A 168 -26.47 -9.01 -22.58
CA GLU A 168 -26.93 -7.71 -22.07
C GLU A 168 -25.74 -6.78 -21.81
N ALA A 169 -24.65 -7.31 -21.23
CA ALA A 169 -23.43 -6.55 -21.00
C ALA A 169 -22.75 -6.15 -22.32
N LEU A 170 -22.79 -7.00 -23.34
CA LEU A 170 -22.26 -6.69 -24.68
C LEU A 170 -23.06 -5.58 -25.36
N GLU A 171 -24.40 -5.65 -25.32
CA GLU A 171 -25.28 -4.60 -25.86
C GLU A 171 -25.07 -3.27 -25.14
N THR A 172 -24.94 -3.30 -23.82
CA THR A 172 -24.65 -2.10 -23.02
C THR A 172 -23.27 -1.51 -23.33
N ALA A 173 -22.26 -2.37 -23.56
CA ALA A 173 -20.91 -1.90 -23.92
C ALA A 173 -20.83 -1.30 -25.32
N ARG A 174 -21.70 -1.76 -26.24
CA ARG A 174 -21.88 -1.17 -27.58
C ARG A 174 -22.57 0.19 -27.52
N SER A 175 -23.56 0.36 -26.65
CA SER A 175 -24.30 1.62 -26.53
C SER A 175 -23.53 2.69 -25.74
N ARG A 176 -22.70 2.29 -24.78
CA ARG A 176 -21.94 3.23 -23.93
C ARG A 176 -20.58 3.54 -24.54
N GLN A 177 -20.31 4.78 -24.94
CA GLN A 177 -18.96 5.19 -25.39
C GLN A 177 -17.91 5.02 -24.27
N ALA A 178 -16.72 4.52 -24.62
CA ALA A 178 -15.57 4.52 -23.72
C ALA A 178 -15.00 5.94 -23.60
N ILE A 179 -14.42 6.35 -22.47
CA ILE A 179 -13.82 7.70 -22.28
C ILE A 179 -12.78 8.05 -23.38
N LEU A 180 -12.15 7.04 -24.00
CA LEU A 180 -11.20 7.19 -25.10
C LEU A 180 -11.87 7.56 -26.44
N GLU A 181 -13.08 7.08 -26.71
CA GLU A 181 -13.75 7.28 -28.01
C GLU A 181 -14.10 8.78 -28.24
N PRO A 182 -14.70 9.51 -27.27
CA PRO A 182 -14.92 10.95 -27.37
C PRO A 182 -13.63 11.76 -27.46
N TRP A 183 -12.48 11.22 -27.04
CA TRP A 183 -11.20 11.91 -27.25
C TRP A 183 -10.81 11.90 -28.72
N PHE A 184 -11.01 10.79 -29.44
CA PHE A 184 -10.78 10.76 -30.89
C PHE A 184 -11.72 11.72 -31.63
N GLU A 185 -12.97 11.83 -31.20
CA GLU A 185 -13.94 12.79 -31.75
C GLU A 185 -13.50 14.23 -31.48
N LEU A 186 -13.09 14.55 -30.25
CA LEU A 186 -12.58 15.87 -29.88
C LEU A 186 -11.37 16.27 -30.74
N ASN A 187 -10.44 15.34 -30.99
CA ASN A 187 -9.28 15.61 -31.86
C ASN A 187 -9.67 15.92 -33.30
N GLN A 188 -10.81 15.43 -33.79
CA GLN A 188 -11.27 15.77 -35.14
C GLN A 188 -11.85 17.18 -35.21
N SER A 189 -12.47 17.66 -34.13
CA SER A 189 -13.18 18.95 -34.10
C SER A 189 -12.37 20.12 -33.57
N ASP A 190 -11.47 19.89 -32.60
CA ASP A 190 -10.79 20.95 -31.84
C ASP A 190 -9.27 20.97 -32.14
N PRO A 191 -8.75 22.04 -32.77
CA PRO A 191 -7.31 22.20 -33.03
C PRO A 191 -6.45 22.21 -31.76
N ASP A 192 -6.96 22.73 -30.64
CA ASP A 192 -6.22 22.76 -29.37
C ASP A 192 -6.03 21.33 -28.85
N ALA A 193 -7.07 20.49 -28.95
CA ALA A 193 -7.01 19.09 -28.50
C ALA A 193 -6.00 18.25 -29.30
N GLN A 194 -5.81 18.53 -30.59
CA GLN A 194 -4.83 17.86 -31.46
C GLN A 194 -3.38 18.02 -30.99
N THR A 195 -3.11 19.09 -30.22
CA THR A 195 -1.77 19.35 -29.67
C THR A 195 -1.49 18.55 -28.39
N LEU A 196 -2.50 17.90 -27.82
CA LEU A 196 -2.43 17.26 -26.50
C LEU A 196 -2.41 15.74 -26.60
N LEU A 197 -1.60 15.09 -25.77
CA LEU A 197 -1.67 13.65 -25.58
C LEU A 197 -2.92 13.29 -24.78
N TYR A 198 -3.44 12.07 -24.95
CA TYR A 198 -4.60 11.60 -24.20
C TYR A 198 -4.44 11.72 -22.68
N ALA A 199 -3.22 11.52 -22.17
CA ALA A 199 -2.90 11.67 -20.75
C ALA A 199 -2.99 13.12 -20.26
N ASP A 200 -2.85 14.10 -21.16
CA ASP A 200 -2.79 15.52 -20.84
C ASP A 200 -4.13 16.24 -20.99
N ILE A 201 -5.07 15.65 -21.73
CA ILE A 201 -6.42 16.19 -21.96
C ILE A 201 -7.14 16.55 -20.66
N PRO A 202 -7.13 15.73 -19.58
CA PRO A 202 -7.82 16.07 -18.35
C PRO A 202 -7.29 17.31 -17.61
N TYR A 203 -6.13 17.85 -18.00
CA TYR A 203 -5.63 19.11 -17.44
C TYR A 203 -6.32 20.34 -18.04
N ILE A 204 -6.94 20.20 -19.21
CA ILE A 204 -7.53 21.32 -19.98
C ILE A 204 -9.02 21.09 -20.23
N TYR A 205 -9.44 19.84 -20.38
CA TYR A 205 -10.82 19.45 -20.68
C TYR A 205 -11.40 18.60 -19.55
N VAL A 206 -12.67 18.85 -19.23
CA VAL A 206 -13.48 18.08 -18.29
C VAL A 206 -14.34 17.07 -19.06
N TYR A 207 -14.31 15.82 -18.62
CA TYR A 207 -15.20 14.79 -19.16
C TYR A 207 -16.58 14.87 -18.50
N ASP A 208 -17.60 15.24 -19.26
CA ASP A 208 -18.99 15.38 -18.80
C ASP A 208 -19.97 14.80 -19.83
N ARG A 209 -20.96 14.03 -19.35
CA ARG A 209 -22.02 13.40 -20.16
C ARG A 209 -21.49 12.74 -21.44
N ASN A 210 -20.51 11.87 -21.28
CA ASN A 210 -19.84 11.13 -22.35
C ASN A 210 -19.05 11.99 -23.37
N ASN A 211 -18.73 13.25 -23.06
CA ASN A 211 -17.97 14.12 -23.96
C ASN A 211 -16.90 14.91 -23.22
N TRP A 212 -15.82 15.26 -23.93
CA TRP A 212 -14.81 16.18 -23.43
C TRP A 212 -15.24 17.61 -23.73
N LYS A 213 -15.25 18.46 -22.71
CA LYS A 213 -15.61 19.88 -22.81
C LYS A 213 -14.52 20.71 -22.16
N ARG A 214 -14.29 21.91 -22.67
CA ARG A 214 -13.38 22.87 -22.06
C ARG A 214 -14.03 23.54 -20.84
#